data_AF-A0A7W0ZX75-F1
#
_entry.id   AF-A0A7W0ZX75-F1
#
_cell.length_a   1.000
_cell.length_b   1.000
_cell.length_c   1.000
_cell.angle_alpha   90.00
_cell.angle_beta   90.00
_cell.angle_gamma   90.00
#
_symmetry.space_group_name_H-M   'P 1'
#
loop_
_entity.id
_entity.type
_entity.pdbx_description
1 polymer ?
#
loop_
_entity_poly.entity_id
_entity_poly.type
_entity_poly.pdbx_seq_one_letter_code
_entity_poly.pdbx_strand_id
1 'polypeptide(L)'
;MRANAFLLAVCTAACSAASDEPTDPWADGKADGFSADRVIDVVLTEPFCDVCTADDKAVLSARSKITQRIIALLDGAQTRVDIANYTFSVRAIEEAVLRAKTRGVAVRVAMDAGQQNGDTVATRLSAAGVEVRFIAGGGTPAGLQHAKFMLVDELTLLTGSNNWSSTGTSINEESTIVIRSVDGDPLLGGFACHFDKIWAADHAGAGSCSTPEVKFTPSSTPIQMLKEEITRSRKTIDVLMHHLAFDDLVKELAKAAERGVKVRVIVNATDRAEHSGAAWTRLLAAGGTLRYKQTNAEQFQLMHHKLMVVDDRVVVNGSGNWSGSAFFKNFENFVRYRDPRVARPYRELYDRLWMWSLSGASLDAGKTAAQQHADETHVYFGNLHAHYAADATGVALDDGKAIRADANGVMVPVDVGNTPGDAARYAYEYARDEGQMDFLALSPHTSDEGSTDPGDNANMIPEQFEQMALIADDVTRGSSGSFVAMAGMEWS
;
A
#
# COMPACT_ATOMS: atom_id res chain seq x y z
N MET A 1 53.95 45.62 -26.96
CA MET A 1 54.62 44.66 -27.86
C MET A 1 53.80 43.38 -27.87
N ARG A 2 53.23 43.06 -29.06
CA ARG A 2 52.75 41.75 -29.58
C ARG A 2 51.88 40.90 -28.63
N ALA A 3 50.55 40.83 -28.75
CA ALA A 3 49.71 40.43 -29.90
C ALA A 3 50.14 39.12 -30.56
N ASN A 4 49.34 38.06 -30.38
CA ASN A 4 49.03 37.11 -31.46
C ASN A 4 47.73 36.35 -31.14
N ALA A 5 46.72 36.64 -31.97
CA ALA A 5 45.54 35.83 -32.17
C ALA A 5 45.87 34.66 -33.11
N PHE A 6 45.20 33.53 -32.95
CA PHE A 6 44.89 32.64 -34.07
C PHE A 6 43.51 32.00 -33.83
N LEU A 7 42.55 32.44 -34.65
CA LEU A 7 41.36 31.68 -34.98
C LEU A 7 41.76 30.52 -35.90
N LEU A 8 41.21 29.34 -35.68
CA LEU A 8 40.78 28.48 -36.80
C LEU A 8 39.58 27.65 -36.35
N ALA A 9 38.44 27.92 -36.95
CA ALA A 9 37.27 27.05 -36.90
C ALA A 9 37.37 26.03 -38.03
N VAL A 10 37.20 24.74 -37.74
CA VAL A 10 36.56 23.78 -38.65
C VAL A 10 35.80 22.76 -37.81
N CYS A 11 34.48 22.74 -38.00
CA CYS A 11 33.55 21.73 -37.54
C CYS A 11 33.61 20.56 -38.52
N THR A 12 33.84 19.32 -38.06
CA THR A 12 33.36 18.11 -38.74
C THR A 12 33.30 16.92 -37.78
N ALA A 13 32.16 16.23 -37.86
CA ALA A 13 31.92 14.82 -37.55
C ALA A 13 31.75 14.42 -36.06
N ALA A 14 30.48 14.48 -35.65
CA ALA A 14 29.73 13.40 -35.00
C ALA A 14 30.53 12.14 -34.60
N CYS A 15 30.68 11.95 -33.29
CA CYS A 15 30.62 10.62 -32.67
C CYS A 15 29.50 10.64 -31.64
N SER A 16 28.28 10.40 -32.10
CA SER A 16 27.23 9.84 -31.25
C SER A 16 27.67 8.43 -30.86
N ALA A 17 28.27 8.27 -29.69
CA ALA A 17 28.08 7.03 -28.97
C ALA A 17 26.66 7.09 -28.40
N ALA A 18 25.70 6.59 -29.19
CA ALA A 18 24.42 6.21 -28.65
C ALA A 18 24.70 5.13 -27.60
N SER A 19 24.63 5.51 -26.33
CA SER A 19 24.38 4.53 -25.28
C SER A 19 22.96 4.04 -25.52
N ASP A 20 22.83 2.83 -26.05
CA ASP A 20 21.59 2.05 -26.08
C ASP A 20 21.19 1.62 -24.64
N GLU A 21 21.20 2.56 -23.69
CA GLU A 21 20.43 2.39 -22.48
C GLU A 21 19.01 2.84 -22.78
N PRO A 22 17.98 2.00 -22.55
CA PRO A 22 16.61 2.46 -22.65
C PRO A 22 16.44 3.61 -21.66
N THR A 23 16.21 4.82 -22.19
CA THR A 23 15.86 6.00 -21.41
C THR A 23 14.85 5.58 -20.36
N ASP A 24 15.22 5.69 -19.08
CA ASP A 24 14.33 5.36 -17.98
C ASP A 24 13.09 6.26 -18.09
N PRO A 25 11.90 5.72 -18.45
CA PRO A 25 10.69 6.53 -18.52
C PRO A 25 10.25 7.02 -17.12
N TRP A 26 10.97 6.62 -16.06
CA TRP A 26 10.72 6.97 -14.66
C TRP A 26 11.65 8.07 -14.11
N ALA A 27 12.55 8.63 -14.92
CA ALA A 27 13.60 9.53 -14.44
C ALA A 27 13.12 10.91 -13.95
N ASP A 28 11.93 11.37 -14.35
CA ASP A 28 11.46 12.71 -14.00
C ASP A 28 10.55 12.76 -12.76
N GLY A 29 10.13 11.61 -12.23
CA GLY A 29 9.24 11.53 -11.07
C GLY A 29 7.90 12.25 -11.26
N LYS A 30 7.55 12.61 -12.50
CA LYS A 30 6.29 13.27 -12.82
C LYS A 30 5.25 12.21 -13.13
N ALA A 31 4.07 12.41 -12.57
CA ALA A 31 2.92 11.62 -12.96
C ALA A 31 2.63 11.83 -14.46
N ASP A 32 1.88 10.91 -15.08
CA ASP A 32 1.41 11.13 -16.46
C ASP A 32 0.73 12.51 -16.55
N GLY A 33 0.86 13.20 -17.70
CA GLY A 33 0.44 14.60 -17.81
C GLY A 33 -1.00 14.90 -17.37
N PHE A 34 -1.88 13.89 -17.38
CA PHE A 34 -3.26 13.96 -16.89
C PHE A 34 -3.39 13.96 -15.36
N SER A 35 -2.44 13.37 -14.63
CA SER A 35 -2.46 13.39 -13.16
C SER A 35 -2.48 14.82 -12.59
N ALA A 36 -1.74 15.77 -13.19
CA ALA A 36 -1.72 17.15 -12.69
C ALA A 36 -3.12 17.81 -12.70
N ASP A 37 -3.97 17.43 -13.65
CA ASP A 37 -5.33 17.97 -13.81
C ASP A 37 -6.38 17.19 -13.00
N ARG A 38 -6.01 16.04 -12.43
CA ARG A 38 -6.89 15.19 -11.63
C ARG A 38 -6.88 15.60 -10.15
N VAL A 39 -8.06 15.63 -9.55
CA VAL A 39 -8.24 15.60 -8.10
C VAL A 39 -8.48 14.16 -7.69
N ILE A 40 -7.61 13.64 -6.83
CA ILE A 40 -7.61 12.24 -6.41
C ILE A 40 -7.83 12.15 -4.90
N ASP A 41 -8.68 11.23 -4.49
CA ASP A 41 -8.91 10.90 -3.09
C ASP A 41 -8.93 9.38 -2.90
N VAL A 42 -8.06 8.87 -2.04
CA VAL A 42 -7.99 7.45 -1.69
C VAL A 42 -8.69 7.25 -0.35
N VAL A 43 -9.75 6.45 -0.35
CA VAL A 43 -10.55 6.15 0.83
C VAL A 43 -10.39 4.67 1.16
N LEU A 44 -9.78 4.39 2.30
CA LEU A 44 -9.56 3.05 2.81
C LEU A 44 -10.60 2.71 3.88
N THR A 45 -10.93 1.42 3.97
CA THR A 45 -11.43 0.88 5.24
C THR A 45 -10.24 0.80 6.20
N GLU A 46 -10.42 1.26 7.43
CA GLU A 46 -9.40 1.18 8.47
C GLU A 46 -9.95 0.40 9.67
N PRO A 47 -10.20 -0.92 9.52
CA PRO A 47 -10.63 -1.73 10.64
C PRO A 47 -9.44 -1.91 11.59
N PHE A 48 -9.44 -1.20 12.73
CA PHE A 48 -8.37 -1.28 13.74
C PHE A 48 -8.49 -2.53 14.64
N CYS A 49 -8.93 -3.64 14.08
CA CYS A 49 -9.06 -4.93 14.75
C CYS A 49 -8.10 -5.95 14.12
N ASP A 50 -7.42 -6.76 14.95
CA ASP A 50 -6.61 -7.89 14.45
C ASP A 50 -7.56 -8.92 13.79
N VAL A 51 -8.60 -9.32 14.53
CA VAL A 51 -9.72 -10.09 14.02
C VAL A 51 -11.01 -9.45 14.55
N CYS A 52 -11.77 -8.80 13.68
CA CYS A 52 -12.98 -8.08 14.09
C CYS A 52 -14.07 -8.98 14.67
N THR A 53 -14.83 -8.45 15.63
CA THR A 53 -16.00 -9.04 16.27
C THR A 53 -17.32 -8.51 15.71
N ALA A 54 -18.45 -9.01 16.21
CA ALA A 54 -19.77 -8.50 15.85
C ALA A 54 -19.99 -7.05 16.32
N ASP A 55 -19.45 -6.67 17.48
CA ASP A 55 -19.55 -5.31 18.01
C ASP A 55 -18.75 -4.31 17.16
N ASP A 56 -17.55 -4.72 16.72
CA ASP A 56 -16.73 -3.91 15.80
C ASP A 56 -17.49 -3.61 14.51
N LYS A 57 -18.20 -4.60 13.95
CA LYS A 57 -18.98 -4.44 12.73
C LYS A 57 -20.01 -3.31 12.83
N ALA A 58 -20.71 -3.20 13.96
CA ALA A 58 -21.71 -2.15 14.15
C ALA A 58 -21.07 -0.76 14.19
N VAL A 59 -19.98 -0.61 14.94
CA VAL A 59 -19.26 0.67 15.08
C VAL A 59 -18.62 1.09 13.76
N LEU A 60 -17.95 0.17 13.07
CA LEU A 60 -17.27 0.44 11.80
C LEU A 60 -18.27 0.80 10.70
N SER A 61 -19.42 0.11 10.63
CA SER A 61 -20.49 0.41 9.67
C SER A 61 -20.99 1.86 9.83
N ALA A 62 -21.26 2.30 11.07
CA ALA A 62 -21.74 3.65 11.34
C ALA A 62 -20.73 4.75 10.98
N ARG A 63 -19.43 4.41 10.93
CA ARG A 63 -18.33 5.35 10.68
C ARG A 63 -17.69 5.17 9.31
N SER A 64 -18.31 4.41 8.41
CA SER A 64 -17.73 4.11 7.10
C SER A 64 -17.46 5.38 6.28
N LYS A 65 -16.17 5.72 6.12
CA LYS A 65 -15.69 6.80 5.23
C LYS A 65 -16.08 6.54 3.78
N ILE A 66 -16.03 5.27 3.35
CA ILE A 66 -16.41 4.85 1.99
C ILE A 66 -17.89 5.13 1.75
N THR A 67 -18.79 4.72 2.66
CA THR A 67 -20.23 5.00 2.55
C THR A 67 -20.50 6.50 2.50
N GLN A 68 -19.88 7.28 3.38
CA GLN A 68 -20.02 8.74 3.40
C GLN A 68 -19.57 9.37 2.07
N ARG A 69 -18.44 8.91 1.52
CA ARG A 69 -17.93 9.43 0.25
C ARG A 69 -18.86 9.10 -0.92
N ILE A 70 -19.38 7.87 -0.99
CA ILE A 70 -20.33 7.48 -2.04
C ILE A 70 -21.61 8.33 -1.95
N ILE A 71 -22.14 8.53 -0.74
CA ILE A 71 -23.32 9.39 -0.51
C ILE A 71 -23.04 10.82 -0.95
N ALA A 72 -21.90 11.40 -0.60
CA ALA A 72 -21.54 12.77 -0.99
C ALA A 72 -21.47 12.95 -2.51
N LEU A 73 -20.92 11.97 -3.23
CA LEU A 73 -20.89 11.99 -4.70
C LEU A 73 -22.30 11.89 -5.31
N LEU A 74 -23.13 11.00 -4.78
CA LEU A 74 -24.52 10.84 -5.21
C LEU A 74 -25.37 12.09 -4.93
N ASP A 75 -25.18 12.73 -3.78
CA ASP A 75 -25.87 13.96 -3.41
C ASP A 75 -25.37 15.17 -4.22
N GLY A 76 -24.11 15.16 -4.65
CA GLY A 76 -23.52 16.18 -5.51
C GLY A 76 -23.81 16.03 -7.01
N ALA A 77 -24.28 14.86 -7.46
CA ALA A 77 -24.55 14.58 -8.88
C ALA A 77 -25.61 15.52 -9.49
N GLN A 78 -25.35 15.97 -10.72
CA GLN A 78 -26.16 16.98 -11.43
C GLN A 78 -26.91 16.42 -12.64
N THR A 79 -26.29 15.54 -13.43
CA THR A 79 -26.83 15.10 -14.73
C THR A 79 -27.01 13.60 -14.79
N ARG A 80 -26.00 12.81 -14.41
CA ARG A 80 -26.01 11.36 -14.60
C ARG A 80 -25.16 10.62 -13.58
N VAL A 81 -25.65 9.46 -13.17
CA VAL A 81 -24.92 8.49 -12.35
C VAL A 81 -25.03 7.10 -12.98
N ASP A 82 -23.90 6.50 -13.30
CA ASP A 82 -23.79 5.13 -13.79
C ASP A 82 -23.06 4.27 -12.76
N ILE A 83 -23.74 3.28 -12.17
CA ILE A 83 -23.23 2.42 -11.09
C ILE A 83 -23.11 0.99 -11.59
N ALA A 84 -21.91 0.43 -11.58
CA ALA A 84 -21.68 -0.99 -11.81
C ALA A 84 -21.11 -1.59 -10.53
N ASN A 85 -21.88 -2.42 -9.83
CA ASN A 85 -21.42 -3.02 -8.58
C ASN A 85 -21.99 -4.43 -8.42
N TYR A 86 -21.12 -5.39 -8.11
CA TYR A 86 -21.51 -6.78 -7.89
C TYR A 86 -22.58 -6.87 -6.78
N THR A 87 -22.27 -6.44 -5.55
CA THR A 87 -23.24 -6.45 -4.44
C THR A 87 -23.49 -5.04 -3.93
N PHE A 88 -24.75 -4.62 -3.98
CA PHE A 88 -25.21 -3.36 -3.43
C PHE A 88 -26.35 -3.61 -2.43
N SER A 89 -26.06 -3.44 -1.13
CA SER A 89 -27.00 -3.69 -0.03
C SER A 89 -27.04 -2.61 1.06
N VAL A 90 -26.17 -1.60 1.02
CA VAL A 90 -26.16 -0.50 2.01
C VAL A 90 -27.34 0.45 1.79
N ARG A 91 -28.28 0.49 2.76
CA ARG A 91 -29.50 1.32 2.72
C ARG A 91 -29.22 2.83 2.60
N ALA A 92 -28.20 3.35 3.28
CA ALA A 92 -27.89 4.77 3.21
C ALA A 92 -27.45 5.21 1.79
N ILE A 93 -26.80 4.31 1.04
CA ILE A 93 -26.41 4.56 -0.36
C ILE A 93 -27.66 4.42 -1.27
N GLU A 94 -28.54 3.44 -1.01
CA GLU A 94 -29.85 3.34 -1.70
C GLU A 94 -30.63 4.66 -1.58
N GLU A 95 -30.74 5.22 -0.38
CA GLU A 95 -31.43 6.48 -0.14
C GLU A 95 -30.80 7.66 -0.89
N ALA A 96 -29.46 7.71 -0.99
CA ALA A 96 -28.76 8.73 -1.76
C ALA A 96 -29.03 8.60 -3.28
N VAL A 97 -29.11 7.38 -3.80
CA VAL A 97 -29.53 7.13 -5.18
C VAL A 97 -30.97 7.64 -5.42
N LEU A 98 -31.89 7.35 -4.50
CA LEU A 98 -33.27 7.84 -4.58
C LEU A 98 -33.34 9.37 -4.55
N ARG A 99 -32.55 10.03 -3.69
CA ARG A 99 -32.44 11.50 -3.67
C ARG A 99 -31.94 12.03 -5.00
N ALA A 100 -30.92 11.43 -5.60
CA ALA A 100 -30.42 11.83 -6.92
C ALA A 100 -31.52 11.71 -8.00
N LYS A 101 -32.24 10.59 -8.02
CA LYS A 101 -33.37 10.38 -8.93
C LYS A 101 -34.48 11.43 -8.74
N THR A 102 -34.84 11.77 -7.51
CA THR A 102 -35.84 12.81 -7.21
C THR A 102 -35.39 14.19 -7.70
N ARG A 103 -34.08 14.49 -7.68
CA ARG A 103 -33.53 15.73 -8.25
C ARG A 103 -33.52 15.76 -9.79
N GLY A 104 -33.89 14.67 -10.45
CA GLY A 104 -33.91 14.56 -11.91
C GLY A 104 -32.62 14.02 -12.53
N VAL A 105 -31.66 13.56 -11.71
CA VAL A 105 -30.44 12.92 -12.19
C VAL A 105 -30.80 11.59 -12.87
N ALA A 106 -30.26 11.34 -14.06
CA ALA A 106 -30.39 10.05 -14.73
C ALA A 106 -29.54 9.00 -14.01
N VAL A 107 -30.16 7.93 -13.48
CA VAL A 107 -29.43 6.90 -12.73
C VAL A 107 -29.60 5.53 -13.37
N ARG A 108 -28.48 4.90 -13.73
CA ARG A 108 -28.39 3.52 -14.23
C ARG A 108 -27.60 2.67 -13.24
N VAL A 109 -28.13 1.50 -12.89
CA VAL A 109 -27.51 0.56 -11.96
C VAL A 109 -27.38 -0.82 -12.60
N ALA A 110 -26.15 -1.24 -12.87
CA ALA A 110 -25.79 -2.58 -13.32
C ALA A 110 -25.32 -3.42 -12.12
N MET A 111 -25.98 -4.56 -11.90
CA MET A 111 -25.62 -5.53 -10.87
C MET A 111 -25.51 -6.93 -11.46
N ASP A 112 -24.85 -7.83 -10.74
CA ASP A 112 -24.73 -9.22 -11.18
C ASP A 112 -26.06 -9.97 -11.15
N ALA A 113 -26.31 -10.79 -12.17
CA ALA A 113 -27.53 -11.58 -12.27
C ALA A 113 -27.74 -12.55 -11.10
N GLY A 114 -26.67 -13.09 -10.51
CA GLY A 114 -26.74 -13.93 -9.32
C GLY A 114 -27.17 -13.19 -8.04
N GLN A 115 -27.24 -11.85 -8.09
CA GLN A 115 -27.67 -11.01 -6.97
C GLN A 115 -29.15 -10.61 -7.07
N GLN A 116 -29.86 -11.09 -8.10
CA GLN A 116 -31.30 -10.87 -8.26
C GLN A 116 -32.11 -11.74 -7.28
N ASN A 117 -32.31 -11.21 -6.08
CA ASN A 117 -33.15 -11.84 -5.04
C ASN A 117 -34.36 -10.95 -4.69
N GLY A 118 -35.38 -11.55 -4.05
CA GLY A 118 -36.53 -10.81 -3.53
C GLY A 118 -36.14 -9.83 -2.40
N ASP A 119 -36.76 -8.65 -2.38
CA ASP A 119 -36.55 -7.56 -1.40
C ASP A 119 -35.08 -7.07 -1.25
N THR A 120 -34.39 -6.90 -2.38
CA THR A 120 -33.06 -6.30 -2.42
C THR A 120 -33.12 -4.78 -2.64
N VAL A 121 -31.99 -4.08 -2.41
CA VAL A 121 -31.82 -2.66 -2.78
C VAL A 121 -32.22 -2.44 -4.24
N ALA A 122 -31.76 -3.32 -5.13
CA ALA A 122 -32.08 -3.28 -6.56
C ALA A 122 -33.59 -3.34 -6.85
N THR A 123 -34.33 -4.22 -6.18
CA THR A 123 -35.79 -4.31 -6.36
C THR A 123 -36.48 -3.02 -5.93
N ARG A 124 -36.05 -2.41 -4.83
CA ARG A 124 -36.62 -1.16 -4.32
C ARG A 124 -36.26 0.05 -5.18
N LEU A 125 -35.02 0.13 -5.68
CA LEU A 125 -34.61 1.13 -6.66
C LEU A 125 -35.43 1.02 -7.95
N SER A 126 -35.61 -0.20 -8.46
CA SER A 126 -36.44 -0.46 -9.65
C SER A 126 -37.91 -0.07 -9.44
N ALA A 127 -38.50 -0.41 -8.29
CA ALA A 127 -39.85 0.00 -7.92
C ALA A 127 -40.01 1.53 -7.80
N ALA A 128 -38.94 2.24 -7.45
CA ALA A 128 -38.89 3.70 -7.41
C ALA A 128 -38.57 4.35 -8.78
N GLY A 129 -38.49 3.56 -9.86
CA GLY A 129 -38.27 4.06 -11.23
C GLY A 129 -36.81 4.37 -11.57
N VAL A 130 -35.85 3.83 -10.81
CA VAL A 130 -34.42 3.81 -11.21
C VAL A 130 -34.21 2.69 -12.23
N GLU A 131 -33.38 2.93 -13.24
CA GLU A 131 -33.06 1.92 -14.23
C GLU A 131 -32.06 0.92 -13.64
N VAL A 132 -32.52 -0.28 -13.32
CA VAL A 132 -31.68 -1.35 -12.76
C VAL A 132 -31.63 -2.54 -13.72
N ARG A 133 -30.43 -3.03 -14.02
CA ARG A 133 -30.20 -4.23 -14.86
C ARG A 133 -29.36 -5.26 -14.12
N PHE A 134 -29.80 -6.51 -14.21
CA PHE A 134 -29.11 -7.68 -13.70
C PHE A 134 -28.40 -8.38 -14.87
N ILE A 135 -27.08 -8.46 -14.80
CA ILE A 135 -26.21 -8.85 -15.92
C ILE A 135 -25.34 -10.00 -15.46
N ALA A 136 -25.34 -11.10 -16.21
CA ALA A 136 -24.34 -12.15 -16.06
C ALA A 136 -23.10 -11.78 -16.87
N GLY A 137 -21.93 -12.20 -16.41
CA GLY A 137 -20.78 -12.33 -17.31
C GLY A 137 -21.05 -13.38 -18.39
N GLY A 138 -20.28 -13.34 -19.46
CA GLY A 138 -20.33 -14.33 -20.53
C GLY A 138 -19.51 -15.59 -20.22
N GLY A 139 -19.74 -16.65 -21.01
CA GLY A 139 -19.05 -17.95 -20.94
C GLY A 139 -19.86 -19.08 -20.28
N THR A 140 -19.27 -20.27 -20.21
CA THR A 140 -19.83 -21.45 -19.52
C THR A 140 -18.84 -21.97 -18.46
N PRO A 141 -19.24 -22.12 -17.19
CA PRO A 141 -20.40 -21.45 -16.58
C PRO A 141 -20.28 -19.92 -16.71
N ALA A 142 -21.43 -19.23 -16.69
CA ALA A 142 -21.53 -17.78 -16.85
C ALA A 142 -20.61 -17.07 -15.85
N GLY A 143 -19.81 -16.10 -16.34
CA GLY A 143 -19.01 -15.23 -15.49
C GLY A 143 -19.87 -14.27 -14.68
N LEU A 144 -19.23 -13.38 -13.93
CA LEU A 144 -19.88 -12.37 -13.09
C LEU A 144 -19.79 -10.96 -13.68
N GLN A 145 -20.81 -10.11 -13.47
CA GLN A 145 -20.62 -8.67 -13.45
C GLN A 145 -19.93 -8.31 -12.12
N HIS A 146 -18.60 -8.31 -12.10
CA HIS A 146 -17.85 -8.16 -10.86
C HIS A 146 -17.15 -6.80 -10.73
N ALA A 147 -17.38 -5.89 -11.68
CA ALA A 147 -16.90 -4.53 -11.61
C ALA A 147 -17.55 -3.78 -10.45
N LYS A 148 -16.79 -2.86 -9.85
CA LYS A 148 -17.17 -2.05 -8.68
C LYS A 148 -16.73 -0.61 -8.93
N PHE A 149 -17.54 0.11 -9.69
CA PHE A 149 -17.29 1.51 -9.98
C PHE A 149 -18.58 2.31 -10.15
N MET A 150 -18.44 3.62 -10.05
CA MET A 150 -19.49 4.59 -10.32
C MET A 150 -18.90 5.75 -11.12
N LEU A 151 -19.61 6.19 -12.15
CA LEU A 151 -19.34 7.44 -12.85
C LEU A 151 -20.41 8.47 -12.47
N VAL A 152 -19.97 9.69 -12.15
CA VAL A 152 -20.83 10.82 -11.83
C VAL A 152 -20.54 11.94 -12.80
N ASP A 153 -21.58 12.39 -13.50
CA ASP A 153 -21.59 13.50 -14.45
C ASP A 153 -20.47 13.41 -15.50
N GLU A 154 -20.06 12.19 -15.86
CA GLU A 154 -18.97 11.87 -16.81
C GLU A 154 -17.58 12.43 -16.44
N LEU A 155 -17.45 13.08 -15.28
CA LEU A 155 -16.24 13.79 -14.83
C LEU A 155 -15.65 13.25 -13.54
N THR A 156 -16.37 12.40 -12.81
CA THR A 156 -15.89 11.78 -11.57
C THR A 156 -16.05 10.27 -11.63
N LEU A 157 -14.93 9.57 -11.47
CA LEU A 157 -14.87 8.12 -11.31
C LEU A 157 -14.69 7.79 -9.83
N LEU A 158 -15.46 6.81 -9.35
CA LEU A 158 -15.21 6.08 -8.12
C LEU A 158 -14.96 4.62 -8.50
N THR A 159 -13.82 4.05 -8.16
CA THR A 159 -13.51 2.62 -8.42
C THR A 159 -12.67 2.02 -7.29
N GLY A 160 -12.67 0.71 -7.15
CA GLY A 160 -11.86 0.04 -6.12
C GLY A 160 -12.15 -1.45 -6.00
N SER A 161 -11.87 -2.00 -4.81
CA SER A 161 -12.03 -3.42 -4.54
C SER A 161 -13.40 -3.79 -3.97
N ASN A 162 -14.16 -2.80 -3.49
CA ASN A 162 -15.27 -3.00 -2.59
C ASN A 162 -16.63 -3.16 -3.26
N ASN A 163 -17.36 -4.15 -2.73
CA ASN A 163 -18.80 -4.21 -2.87
C ASN A 163 -19.44 -3.15 -1.97
N TRP A 164 -20.61 -2.64 -2.36
CA TRP A 164 -21.40 -1.74 -1.52
C TRP A 164 -22.29 -2.53 -0.55
N SER A 165 -21.66 -3.42 0.20
CA SER A 165 -22.27 -4.25 1.23
C SER A 165 -21.90 -3.77 2.64
N SER A 166 -22.62 -4.30 3.64
CA SER A 166 -22.32 -3.97 5.06
C SER A 166 -20.86 -4.23 5.41
N THR A 167 -20.28 -5.33 4.91
CA THR A 167 -18.88 -5.67 5.20
C THR A 167 -17.89 -4.95 4.30
N GLY A 168 -18.18 -4.85 2.99
CA GLY A 168 -17.24 -4.28 2.01
C GLY A 168 -17.01 -2.77 2.13
N THR A 169 -17.96 -2.05 2.74
CA THR A 169 -17.80 -0.60 2.97
C THR A 169 -17.20 -0.28 4.33
N SER A 170 -17.05 -1.23 5.24
CA SER A 170 -16.75 -0.89 6.64
C SER A 170 -15.70 -1.75 7.35
N ILE A 171 -15.65 -3.06 7.09
CA ILE A 171 -14.90 -3.99 7.94
C ILE A 171 -13.95 -4.90 7.16
N ASN A 172 -14.26 -5.27 5.91
CA ASN A 172 -13.26 -5.88 5.05
C ASN A 172 -12.11 -4.90 4.81
N GLU A 173 -10.89 -5.40 4.63
CA GLU A 173 -9.76 -4.60 4.17
C GLU A 173 -9.94 -4.31 2.67
N GLU A 174 -10.42 -3.11 2.38
CA GLU A 174 -10.84 -2.65 1.06
C GLU A 174 -10.47 -1.19 0.81
N SER A 175 -10.62 -0.76 -0.43
CA SER A 175 -10.39 0.62 -0.82
C SER A 175 -11.32 1.08 -1.93
N THR A 176 -11.61 2.37 -1.92
CA THR A 176 -12.22 3.12 -2.99
C THR A 176 -11.32 4.30 -3.35
N ILE A 177 -11.07 4.53 -4.64
CA ILE A 177 -10.37 5.71 -5.16
C ILE A 177 -11.38 6.56 -5.91
N VAL A 178 -11.44 7.85 -5.58
CA VAL A 178 -12.24 8.85 -6.29
C VAL A 178 -11.31 9.72 -7.12
N ILE A 179 -11.63 9.87 -8.40
CA ILE A 179 -10.86 10.64 -9.36
C ILE A 179 -11.83 11.57 -10.06
N ARG A 180 -11.72 12.87 -9.76
CA ARG A 180 -12.37 13.90 -10.55
C ARG A 180 -11.36 14.40 -11.58
N SER A 181 -11.75 14.38 -12.83
CA SER A 181 -10.88 14.76 -13.95
C SER A 181 -11.54 15.81 -14.84
N VAL A 182 -10.89 16.07 -15.95
CA VAL A 182 -11.33 16.94 -17.03
C VAL A 182 -12.09 16.16 -18.11
N ASP A 183 -12.86 16.88 -18.92
CA ASP A 183 -13.51 16.31 -20.09
C ASP A 183 -12.46 15.73 -21.05
N GLY A 184 -12.79 14.58 -21.66
CA GLY A 184 -11.90 13.86 -22.57
C GLY A 184 -10.78 13.05 -21.91
N ASP A 185 -10.74 12.93 -20.57
CA ASP A 185 -9.77 12.04 -19.91
C ASP A 185 -9.95 10.58 -20.38
N PRO A 186 -8.92 9.95 -20.99
CA PRO A 186 -9.00 8.58 -21.47
C PRO A 186 -9.39 7.55 -20.40
N LEU A 187 -9.01 7.77 -19.14
CA LEU A 187 -9.38 6.89 -18.03
C LEU A 187 -10.91 6.84 -17.88
N LEU A 188 -11.54 8.01 -17.78
CA LEU A 188 -13.00 8.12 -17.61
C LEU A 188 -13.73 7.64 -18.86
N GLY A 189 -13.23 7.97 -20.05
CA GLY A 189 -13.76 7.47 -21.33
C GLY A 189 -13.73 5.94 -21.43
N GLY A 190 -12.66 5.30 -20.94
CA GLY A 190 -12.57 3.84 -20.86
C GLY A 190 -13.64 3.24 -19.95
N PHE A 191 -13.84 3.82 -18.75
CA PHE A 191 -14.89 3.36 -17.83
C PHE A 191 -16.31 3.60 -18.38
N ALA A 192 -16.56 4.72 -19.07
CA ALA A 192 -17.84 5.01 -19.70
C ALA A 192 -18.16 3.98 -20.80
N CYS A 193 -17.19 3.73 -21.69
CA CYS A 193 -17.28 2.65 -22.68
C CYS A 193 -17.56 1.30 -22.01
N HIS A 194 -16.79 0.95 -20.97
CA HIS A 194 -16.93 -0.35 -20.30
C HIS A 194 -18.28 -0.49 -19.60
N PHE A 195 -18.80 0.58 -18.98
CA PHE A 195 -20.14 0.59 -18.43
C PHE A 195 -21.18 0.28 -19.50
N ASP A 196 -21.11 0.94 -20.66
CA ASP A 196 -22.09 0.70 -21.72
C ASP A 196 -22.01 -0.73 -22.27
N LYS A 197 -20.81 -1.34 -22.28
CA LYS A 197 -20.64 -2.77 -22.59
C LYS A 197 -21.28 -3.68 -21.55
N ILE A 198 -21.07 -3.41 -20.27
CA ILE A 198 -21.76 -4.12 -19.17
C ILE A 198 -23.28 -3.95 -19.32
N TRP A 199 -23.76 -2.72 -19.51
CA TRP A 199 -25.17 -2.36 -19.61
C TRP A 199 -25.90 -3.05 -20.77
N ALA A 200 -25.19 -3.24 -21.89
CA ALA A 200 -25.66 -3.97 -23.06
C ALA A 200 -25.45 -5.50 -22.95
N ALA A 201 -24.89 -6.00 -21.85
CA ALA A 201 -24.42 -7.38 -21.70
C ALA A 201 -23.45 -7.82 -22.83
N ASP A 202 -22.69 -6.89 -23.39
CA ASP A 202 -21.70 -7.12 -24.44
C ASP A 202 -20.37 -7.57 -23.83
N HIS A 203 -20.31 -8.86 -23.48
CA HIS A 203 -19.14 -9.51 -22.91
C HIS A 203 -17.93 -9.50 -23.84
N ALA A 204 -18.15 -9.71 -25.14
CA ALA A 204 -17.07 -9.78 -26.12
C ALA A 204 -16.41 -8.41 -26.36
N GLY A 205 -17.20 -7.33 -26.28
CA GLY A 205 -16.73 -5.96 -26.45
C GLY A 205 -16.18 -5.32 -25.18
N ALA A 206 -16.35 -5.91 -24.00
CA ALA A 206 -16.02 -5.25 -22.73
C ALA A 206 -14.54 -4.89 -22.59
N GLY A 207 -13.66 -5.78 -23.05
CA GLY A 207 -12.21 -5.60 -22.98
C GLY A 207 -11.66 -4.57 -23.98
N SER A 208 -12.40 -4.23 -25.05
CA SER A 208 -11.94 -3.28 -26.07
C SER A 208 -11.96 -1.82 -25.59
N CYS A 209 -12.62 -1.55 -24.47
CA CYS A 209 -12.63 -0.24 -23.80
C CYS A 209 -11.32 0.09 -23.06
N SER A 210 -10.34 -0.82 -23.07
CA SER A 210 -9.07 -0.67 -22.36
C SER A 210 -8.22 0.49 -22.91
N THR A 211 -7.56 1.22 -22.03
CA THR A 211 -6.64 2.32 -22.35
C THR A 211 -5.24 2.01 -21.80
N PRO A 212 -4.23 2.89 -21.95
CA PRO A 212 -2.94 2.69 -21.31
C PRO A 212 -3.01 2.61 -19.77
N GLU A 213 -3.95 3.32 -19.13
CA GLU A 213 -4.06 3.40 -17.66
C GLU A 213 -5.06 2.41 -17.07
N VAL A 214 -6.07 1.97 -17.82
CA VAL A 214 -7.04 0.98 -17.33
C VAL A 214 -7.22 -0.16 -18.32
N LYS A 215 -7.23 -1.40 -17.81
CA LYS A 215 -7.60 -2.59 -18.57
C LYS A 215 -8.89 -3.18 -18.04
N PHE A 216 -9.71 -3.68 -18.95
CA PHE A 216 -10.99 -4.30 -18.62
C PHE A 216 -10.99 -5.76 -19.04
N THR A 217 -11.71 -6.59 -18.28
CA THR A 217 -11.95 -8.00 -18.62
C THR A 217 -13.37 -8.19 -19.15
N PRO A 218 -13.61 -9.24 -19.93
CA PRO A 218 -12.70 -10.33 -20.32
C PRO A 218 -11.64 -9.91 -21.33
N SER A 219 -10.36 -10.17 -21.01
CA SER A 219 -9.23 -9.87 -21.89
C SER A 219 -7.93 -10.41 -21.29
N SER A 220 -6.91 -10.63 -22.12
CA SER A 220 -5.54 -10.86 -21.66
C SER A 220 -4.77 -9.57 -21.34
N THR A 221 -5.31 -8.40 -21.71
CA THR A 221 -4.61 -7.11 -21.53
C THR A 221 -4.32 -6.74 -20.06
N PRO A 222 -5.15 -7.08 -19.04
CA PRO A 222 -4.78 -6.89 -17.65
C PRO A 222 -3.58 -7.75 -17.24
N ILE A 223 -3.51 -9.00 -17.71
CA ILE A 223 -2.36 -9.89 -17.44
C ILE A 223 -1.08 -9.24 -17.99
N GLN A 224 -1.14 -8.68 -19.21
CA GLN A 224 0.01 -7.98 -19.81
C GLN A 224 0.42 -6.77 -18.96
N MET A 225 -0.52 -5.92 -18.55
CA MET A 225 -0.24 -4.78 -17.66
C MET A 225 0.44 -5.23 -16.35
N LEU A 226 -0.07 -6.28 -15.71
CA LEU A 226 0.51 -6.81 -14.47
C LEU A 226 1.94 -7.33 -14.69
N LYS A 227 2.15 -8.14 -15.73
CA LYS A 227 3.48 -8.65 -16.10
C LYS A 227 4.45 -7.53 -16.47
N GLU A 228 3.99 -6.47 -17.12
CA GLU A 228 4.79 -5.29 -17.45
C GLU A 228 5.33 -4.61 -16.18
N GLU A 229 4.48 -4.30 -15.20
CA GLU A 229 4.95 -3.64 -13.97
C GLU A 229 5.86 -4.55 -13.14
N ILE A 230 5.54 -5.85 -13.03
CA ILE A 230 6.40 -6.82 -12.33
C ILE A 230 7.78 -6.90 -13.00
N THR A 231 7.84 -6.88 -14.33
CA THR A 231 9.09 -6.92 -15.09
C THR A 231 9.90 -5.62 -14.95
N ARG A 232 9.21 -4.48 -14.85
CA ARG A 232 9.82 -3.15 -14.73
C ARG A 232 10.25 -2.79 -13.31
N SER A 233 9.82 -3.54 -12.30
CA SER A 233 10.24 -3.36 -10.91
C SER A 233 11.76 -3.39 -10.74
N ARG A 234 12.25 -2.66 -9.74
CA ARG A 234 13.69 -2.54 -9.43
C ARG A 234 14.00 -2.74 -7.95
N LYS A 235 13.07 -2.42 -7.07
CA LYS A 235 13.27 -2.38 -5.62
C LYS A 235 12.26 -3.26 -4.89
N THR A 236 10.97 -3.01 -5.06
CA THR A 236 9.92 -3.64 -4.26
C THR A 236 8.70 -4.02 -5.11
N ILE A 237 8.07 -5.14 -4.76
CA ILE A 237 6.72 -5.50 -5.18
C ILE A 237 5.96 -5.99 -3.96
N ASP A 238 4.88 -5.29 -3.63
CA ASP A 238 4.02 -5.57 -2.49
C ASP A 238 2.63 -5.92 -2.99
N VAL A 239 2.19 -7.16 -2.81
CA VAL A 239 0.91 -7.67 -3.31
C VAL A 239 -0.07 -7.88 -2.16
N LEU A 240 -1.28 -7.31 -2.27
CA LEU A 240 -2.43 -7.64 -1.43
C LEU A 240 -3.50 -8.26 -2.33
N MET A 241 -3.77 -9.55 -2.16
CA MET A 241 -4.67 -10.26 -3.06
C MET A 241 -5.66 -11.17 -2.34
N HIS A 242 -6.95 -10.84 -2.48
CA HIS A 242 -8.02 -11.67 -1.96
C HIS A 242 -7.94 -13.10 -2.50
N HIS A 243 -7.88 -13.28 -3.82
CA HIS A 243 -7.61 -14.59 -4.43
C HIS A 243 -6.48 -14.52 -5.44
N LEU A 244 -5.41 -15.28 -5.19
CA LEU A 244 -4.21 -15.37 -6.01
C LEU A 244 -3.99 -16.80 -6.50
N ALA A 245 -4.76 -17.19 -7.53
CA ALA A 245 -4.78 -18.54 -8.09
C ALA A 245 -4.31 -18.59 -9.55
N PHE A 246 -3.51 -17.60 -9.98
CA PHE A 246 -2.99 -17.52 -11.34
C PHE A 246 -1.46 -17.66 -11.34
N ASP A 247 -1.02 -18.92 -11.46
CA ASP A 247 0.39 -19.34 -11.40
C ASP A 247 1.34 -18.50 -12.25
N ASP A 248 0.89 -18.06 -13.42
CA ASP A 248 1.72 -17.27 -14.33
C ASP A 248 2.16 -15.94 -13.75
N LEU A 249 1.36 -15.32 -12.88
CA LEU A 249 1.76 -14.10 -12.18
C LEU A 249 2.70 -14.42 -11.00
N VAL A 250 2.49 -15.54 -10.30
CA VAL A 250 3.41 -16.03 -9.26
C VAL A 250 4.80 -16.34 -9.85
N LYS A 251 4.86 -16.89 -11.07
CA LYS A 251 6.11 -17.10 -11.82
C LYS A 251 6.82 -15.78 -12.14
N GLU A 252 6.08 -14.74 -12.53
CA GLU A 252 6.69 -13.43 -12.78
C GLU A 252 7.20 -12.77 -11.49
N LEU A 253 6.46 -12.92 -10.38
CA LEU A 253 6.92 -12.48 -9.06
C LEU A 253 8.22 -13.22 -8.65
N ALA A 254 8.29 -14.53 -8.86
CA ALA A 254 9.49 -15.30 -8.59
C ALA A 254 10.69 -14.80 -9.41
N LYS A 255 10.48 -14.53 -10.71
CA LYS A 255 11.52 -13.91 -11.56
C LYS A 255 11.92 -12.52 -11.07
N ALA A 256 11.04 -11.75 -10.43
CA ALA A 256 11.40 -10.47 -9.85
C ALA A 256 12.28 -10.66 -8.61
N ALA A 257 11.91 -11.58 -7.72
CA ALA A 257 12.73 -11.94 -6.57
C ALA A 257 14.13 -12.44 -6.97
N GLU A 258 14.23 -13.27 -8.02
CA GLU A 258 15.51 -13.74 -8.59
C GLU A 258 16.40 -12.60 -9.11
N ARG A 259 15.80 -11.46 -9.50
CA ARG A 259 16.54 -10.25 -9.90
C ARG A 259 16.96 -9.39 -8.70
N GLY A 260 16.66 -9.79 -7.47
CA GLY A 260 16.94 -9.04 -6.24
C GLY A 260 15.86 -8.04 -5.84
N VAL A 261 14.68 -8.07 -6.48
CA VAL A 261 13.53 -7.23 -6.08
C VAL A 261 12.90 -7.82 -4.81
N LYS A 262 12.67 -6.99 -3.79
CA LYS A 262 11.97 -7.41 -2.57
C LYS A 262 10.50 -7.67 -2.87
N VAL A 263 10.10 -8.95 -2.93
CA VAL A 263 8.71 -9.34 -3.20
C VAL A 263 8.02 -9.78 -1.91
N ARG A 264 6.97 -9.06 -1.51
CA ARG A 264 6.14 -9.38 -0.35
C ARG A 264 4.70 -9.61 -0.79
N VAL A 265 4.07 -10.69 -0.32
CA VAL A 265 2.70 -11.06 -0.69
C VAL A 265 1.87 -11.29 0.58
N ILE A 266 0.69 -10.68 0.65
CA ILE A 266 -0.33 -10.98 1.67
C ILE A 266 -1.58 -11.52 0.97
N VAL A 267 -2.09 -12.66 1.46
CA VAL A 267 -3.31 -13.35 0.99
C VAL A 267 -4.20 -13.72 2.18
N ASN A 268 -5.42 -14.22 1.97
CA ASN A 268 -6.23 -14.71 3.09
C ASN A 268 -5.67 -16.02 3.65
N ALA A 269 -5.73 -16.18 4.97
CA ALA A 269 -5.39 -17.43 5.64
C ALA A 269 -6.30 -18.60 5.19
N THR A 270 -7.56 -18.31 4.85
CA THR A 270 -8.54 -19.29 4.36
C THR A 270 -8.12 -19.94 3.04
N ASP A 271 -7.35 -19.23 2.24
CA ASP A 271 -6.99 -19.63 0.87
C ASP A 271 -5.61 -20.31 0.85
N ARG A 272 -5.02 -20.59 2.02
CA ARG A 272 -3.66 -21.11 2.16
C ARG A 272 -3.37 -22.36 1.32
N ALA A 273 -4.36 -23.23 1.14
CA ALA A 273 -4.21 -24.43 0.31
C ALA A 273 -3.88 -24.12 -1.16
N GLU A 274 -4.31 -22.97 -1.68
CA GLU A 274 -4.07 -22.52 -3.06
C GLU A 274 -2.64 -22.00 -3.27
N HIS A 275 -1.92 -21.71 -2.18
CA HIS A 275 -0.60 -21.07 -2.21
C HIS A 275 0.55 -22.09 -2.10
N SER A 276 0.45 -23.15 -2.91
CA SER A 276 1.39 -24.28 -2.92
C SER A 276 1.85 -24.64 -4.34
N GLY A 277 2.84 -25.52 -4.46
CA GLY A 277 3.34 -25.98 -5.75
C GLY A 277 4.53 -25.17 -6.29
N ALA A 278 4.99 -25.53 -7.49
CA ALA A 278 6.32 -25.17 -7.99
C ALA A 278 6.55 -23.65 -8.13
N ALA A 279 5.52 -22.89 -8.52
CA ALA A 279 5.63 -21.43 -8.65
C ALA A 279 5.85 -20.76 -7.28
N TRP A 280 5.10 -21.18 -6.27
CA TRP A 280 5.25 -20.70 -4.89
C TRP A 280 6.56 -21.14 -4.27
N THR A 281 6.95 -22.41 -4.43
CA THR A 281 8.26 -22.92 -3.99
C THR A 281 9.39 -22.08 -4.59
N ARG A 282 9.31 -21.76 -5.89
CA ARG A 282 10.30 -20.93 -6.57
C ARG A 282 10.34 -19.49 -6.02
N LEU A 283 9.18 -18.87 -5.82
CA LEU A 283 9.09 -17.51 -5.24
C LEU A 283 9.75 -17.45 -3.86
N LEU A 284 9.42 -18.40 -2.97
CA LEU A 284 9.98 -18.46 -1.62
C LEU A 284 11.48 -18.75 -1.63
N ALA A 285 11.94 -19.68 -2.48
CA ALA A 285 13.37 -19.97 -2.63
C ALA A 285 14.19 -18.79 -3.16
N ALA A 286 13.56 -17.91 -3.95
CA ALA A 286 14.16 -16.67 -4.45
C ALA A 286 14.15 -15.51 -3.43
N GLY A 287 13.70 -15.74 -2.19
CA GLY A 287 13.61 -14.71 -1.15
C GLY A 287 12.30 -13.92 -1.12
N GLY A 288 11.32 -14.27 -1.96
CA GLY A 288 9.97 -13.74 -1.85
C GLY A 288 9.31 -14.17 -0.54
N THR A 289 8.50 -13.31 0.06
CA THR A 289 7.85 -13.56 1.35
C THR A 289 6.33 -13.64 1.21
N LEU A 290 5.71 -14.61 1.89
CA LEU A 290 4.26 -14.80 1.91
C LEU A 290 3.73 -14.72 3.36
N ARG A 291 2.76 -13.85 3.59
CA ARG A 291 1.99 -13.74 4.83
C ARG A 291 0.49 -13.88 4.58
N TYR A 292 -0.23 -14.15 5.65
CA TYR A 292 -1.64 -14.48 5.63
C TYR A 292 -2.39 -13.55 6.58
N LYS A 293 -3.46 -12.91 6.10
CA LYS A 293 -4.41 -12.19 6.94
C LYS A 293 -5.44 -13.17 7.50
N GLN A 294 -5.63 -13.13 8.80
CA GLN A 294 -6.57 -13.97 9.54
C GLN A 294 -7.99 -13.40 9.44
N THR A 295 -8.95 -14.31 9.59
CA THR A 295 -10.39 -14.02 9.69
C THR A 295 -10.94 -14.81 10.87
N ASN A 296 -12.01 -14.36 11.52
CA ASN A 296 -12.70 -15.18 12.52
C ASN A 296 -13.58 -16.25 11.85
N ALA A 297 -14.16 -17.13 12.69
CA ALA A 297 -15.15 -18.12 12.28
C ALA A 297 -16.38 -17.50 11.57
N GLU A 298 -16.70 -16.24 11.89
CA GLU A 298 -17.82 -15.50 11.30
C GLU A 298 -17.43 -14.72 10.02
N GLN A 299 -16.14 -14.75 9.66
CA GLN A 299 -15.53 -14.10 8.49
C GLN A 299 -15.95 -12.63 8.31
N PHE A 300 -16.01 -11.87 9.41
CA PHE A 300 -16.47 -10.48 9.33
C PHE A 300 -15.51 -9.56 8.56
N GLN A 301 -14.22 -9.90 8.56
CA GLN A 301 -13.14 -9.13 7.96
C GLN A 301 -12.34 -10.05 7.04
N LEU A 302 -12.41 -9.77 5.74
CA LEU A 302 -11.57 -10.40 4.73
C LEU A 302 -10.44 -9.44 4.34
N MET A 303 -9.28 -9.98 3.94
CA MET A 303 -8.37 -9.21 3.10
C MET A 303 -8.94 -9.22 1.68
N HIS A 304 -9.65 -8.14 1.32
CA HIS A 304 -10.43 -8.07 0.08
C HIS A 304 -9.84 -7.08 -0.92
N HIS A 305 -8.59 -6.65 -0.72
CA HIS A 305 -7.84 -5.92 -1.72
C HIS A 305 -7.47 -6.82 -2.91
N LYS A 306 -7.32 -6.19 -4.09
CA LYS A 306 -6.75 -6.79 -5.30
C LYS A 306 -5.80 -5.77 -5.90
N LEU A 307 -4.60 -5.71 -5.34
CA LEU A 307 -3.64 -4.71 -5.74
C LEU A 307 -2.20 -5.19 -5.65
N MET A 308 -1.34 -4.48 -6.37
CA MET A 308 0.10 -4.49 -6.12
C MET A 308 0.64 -3.06 -6.09
N VAL A 309 1.61 -2.83 -5.22
CA VAL A 309 2.44 -1.62 -5.18
C VAL A 309 3.82 -2.00 -5.70
N VAL A 310 4.34 -1.26 -6.67
CA VAL A 310 5.66 -1.51 -7.28
C VAL A 310 6.55 -0.29 -7.07
N ASP A 311 7.73 -0.54 -6.49
CA ASP A 311 8.78 0.44 -6.21
C ASP A 311 8.28 1.71 -5.47
N ASP A 312 7.26 1.58 -4.62
CA ASP A 312 6.59 2.67 -3.89
C ASP A 312 5.99 3.79 -4.76
N ARG A 313 5.86 3.56 -6.07
CA ARG A 313 5.48 4.59 -7.06
C ARG A 313 4.30 4.21 -7.94
N VAL A 314 4.06 2.92 -8.12
CA VAL A 314 3.00 2.42 -9.00
C VAL A 314 2.05 1.58 -8.19
N VAL A 315 0.76 1.84 -8.34
CA VAL A 315 -0.29 0.97 -7.82
C VAL A 315 -1.05 0.41 -9.00
N VAL A 316 -1.21 -0.90 -9.07
CA VAL A 316 -2.25 -1.50 -9.91
C VAL A 316 -3.33 -2.04 -8.99
N ASN A 317 -4.56 -1.56 -9.13
CA ASN A 317 -5.70 -1.86 -8.28
C ASN A 317 -6.95 -2.09 -9.14
N GLY A 318 -7.98 -2.71 -8.58
CA GLY A 318 -9.31 -2.71 -9.17
C GLY A 318 -10.21 -3.76 -8.53
N SER A 319 -11.17 -4.25 -9.30
CA SER A 319 -12.14 -5.25 -8.82
C SER A 319 -11.66 -6.69 -8.96
N GLY A 320 -10.71 -6.94 -9.88
CA GLY A 320 -10.36 -8.28 -10.33
C GLY A 320 -9.31 -8.98 -9.47
N ASN A 321 -9.64 -10.19 -9.02
CA ASN A 321 -8.67 -11.13 -8.45
C ASN A 321 -7.64 -11.57 -9.49
N TRP A 322 -6.53 -12.16 -9.06
CA TRP A 322 -5.59 -12.80 -9.98
C TRP A 322 -5.99 -14.27 -10.16
N SER A 323 -7.03 -14.49 -10.97
CA SER A 323 -7.59 -15.82 -11.26
C SER A 323 -8.09 -15.92 -12.70
N GLY A 324 -8.20 -17.15 -13.22
CA GLY A 324 -8.68 -17.37 -14.59
C GLY A 324 -10.09 -16.81 -14.83
N SER A 325 -11.00 -16.92 -13.84
CA SER A 325 -12.35 -16.37 -13.96
C SER A 325 -12.36 -14.84 -14.03
N ALA A 326 -11.53 -14.16 -13.22
CA ALA A 326 -11.43 -12.70 -13.27
C ALA A 326 -10.93 -12.23 -14.65
N PHE A 327 -9.88 -12.86 -15.19
CA PHE A 327 -9.31 -12.44 -16.49
C PHE A 327 -10.19 -12.78 -17.69
N PHE A 328 -10.86 -13.93 -17.68
CA PHE A 328 -11.47 -14.49 -18.91
C PHE A 328 -12.98 -14.65 -18.87
N LYS A 329 -13.64 -14.43 -17.72
CA LYS A 329 -15.08 -14.62 -17.58
C LYS A 329 -15.80 -13.41 -17.02
N ASN A 330 -15.24 -12.78 -16.00
CA ASN A 330 -15.91 -11.68 -15.31
C ASN A 330 -15.72 -10.35 -16.04
N PHE A 331 -16.65 -9.44 -15.85
CA PHE A 331 -16.42 -8.02 -16.05
C PHE A 331 -15.66 -7.47 -14.84
N GLU A 332 -14.44 -7.01 -15.05
CA GLU A 332 -13.54 -6.45 -14.04
C GLU A 332 -12.77 -5.27 -14.62
N ASN A 333 -12.19 -4.46 -13.73
CA ASN A 333 -11.26 -3.41 -14.09
C ASN A 333 -9.93 -3.57 -13.33
N PHE A 334 -8.85 -3.15 -13.99
CA PHE A 334 -7.50 -3.05 -13.46
C PHE A 334 -6.93 -1.70 -13.86
N VAL A 335 -6.77 -0.80 -12.89
CA VAL A 335 -6.28 0.56 -13.09
C VAL A 335 -4.85 0.66 -12.58
N ARG A 336 -3.97 1.23 -13.42
CA ARG A 336 -2.58 1.53 -13.10
C ARG A 336 -2.45 3.01 -12.79
N TYR A 337 -1.99 3.30 -11.58
CA TYR A 337 -1.71 4.63 -11.06
C TYR A 337 -0.21 4.86 -10.98
N ARG A 338 0.26 5.99 -11.53
CA ARG A 338 1.64 6.48 -11.42
C ARG A 338 1.63 7.83 -10.72
N ASP A 339 1.09 7.85 -9.51
CA ASP A 339 0.84 9.07 -8.77
C ASP A 339 1.15 8.87 -7.29
N PRO A 340 2.04 9.68 -6.68
CA PRO A 340 2.37 9.55 -5.27
C PRO A 340 1.17 9.80 -4.35
N ARG A 341 0.14 10.55 -4.78
CA ARG A 341 -1.11 10.75 -4.04
C ARG A 341 -1.91 9.45 -3.91
N VAL A 342 -1.70 8.49 -4.81
CA VAL A 342 -2.26 7.13 -4.73
C VAL A 342 -1.27 6.17 -4.07
N ALA A 343 -0.01 6.16 -4.51
CA ALA A 343 0.98 5.19 -4.05
C ALA A 343 1.27 5.27 -2.55
N ARG A 344 1.34 6.50 -1.99
CA ARG A 344 1.66 6.69 -0.57
C ARG A 344 0.63 6.07 0.38
N PRO A 345 -0.69 6.34 0.27
CA PRO A 345 -1.70 5.68 1.10
C PRO A 345 -1.67 4.14 1.00
N TYR A 346 -1.43 3.58 -0.19
CA TYR A 346 -1.38 2.13 -0.37
C TYR A 346 -0.11 1.48 0.20
N ARG A 347 1.02 2.19 0.21
CA ARG A 347 2.23 1.75 0.91
C ARG A 347 2.00 1.72 2.42
N GLU A 348 1.43 2.79 3.00
CA GLU A 348 1.11 2.87 4.43
C GLU A 348 0.11 1.78 4.85
N LEU A 349 -0.90 1.54 4.01
CA LEU A 349 -1.82 0.42 4.16
C LEU A 349 -1.09 -0.93 4.16
N TYR A 350 -0.18 -1.13 3.21
CA TYR A 350 0.57 -2.38 3.12
C TYR A 350 1.37 -2.63 4.38
N ASP A 351 2.11 -1.64 4.87
CA ASP A 351 2.94 -1.79 6.06
C ASP A 351 2.09 -2.06 7.31
N ARG A 352 0.93 -1.42 7.45
CA ARG A 352 -0.05 -1.77 8.50
C ARG A 352 -0.50 -3.23 8.40
N LEU A 353 -0.90 -3.68 7.21
CA LEU A 353 -1.37 -5.06 7.02
C LEU A 353 -0.25 -6.08 7.18
N TRP A 354 0.98 -5.71 6.84
CA TRP A 354 2.16 -6.54 7.03
C TRP A 354 2.36 -6.87 8.51
N MET A 355 2.23 -5.86 9.39
CA MET A 355 2.28 -6.04 10.84
C MET A 355 1.16 -6.94 11.37
N TRP A 356 0.00 -6.94 10.72
CA TRP A 356 -1.21 -7.67 11.15
C TRP A 356 -1.45 -8.93 10.32
N SER A 357 -0.38 -9.49 9.77
CA SER A 357 -0.42 -10.72 8.99
C SER A 357 0.64 -11.70 9.49
N LEU A 358 0.36 -12.99 9.33
CA LEU A 358 1.20 -14.05 9.86
C LEU A 358 1.90 -14.81 8.75
N SER A 359 3.14 -15.20 8.99
CA SER A 359 3.80 -16.28 8.27
C SER A 359 3.02 -17.58 8.42
N GLY A 360 3.22 -18.51 7.47
CA GLY A 360 2.61 -19.84 7.55
C GLY A 360 3.00 -20.58 8.85
N ALA A 361 4.26 -20.49 9.26
CA ALA A 361 4.75 -21.11 10.49
C ALA A 361 4.10 -20.54 11.75
N SER A 362 3.90 -19.22 11.82
CA SER A 362 3.24 -18.60 12.98
C SER A 362 1.74 -18.89 13.02
N LEU A 363 1.07 -18.99 11.86
CA LEU A 363 -0.28 -19.52 11.79
C LEU A 363 -0.37 -20.95 12.33
N ASP A 364 0.54 -21.83 11.91
CA ASP A 364 0.55 -23.24 12.37
C ASP A 364 0.80 -23.36 13.87
N ALA A 365 1.62 -22.46 14.42
CA ALA A 365 1.90 -22.37 15.84
C ALA A 365 0.77 -21.70 16.65
N GLY A 366 -0.31 -21.22 15.99
CA GLY A 366 -1.41 -20.51 16.65
C GLY A 366 -1.00 -19.19 17.29
N LYS A 367 0.07 -18.54 16.78
CA LYS A 367 0.52 -17.24 17.29
C LYS A 367 -0.44 -16.12 16.85
N THR A 368 -0.50 -15.05 17.63
CA THR A 368 -1.09 -13.79 17.20
C THR A 368 -0.09 -12.98 16.36
N ALA A 369 -0.58 -12.02 15.56
CA ALA A 369 0.29 -11.11 14.81
C ALA A 369 1.25 -10.34 15.75
N ALA A 370 0.75 -9.93 16.93
CA ALA A 370 1.56 -9.29 17.95
C ALA A 370 2.69 -10.19 18.48
N GLN A 371 2.44 -11.49 18.70
CA GLN A 371 3.48 -12.43 19.13
C GLN A 371 4.54 -12.64 18.06
N GLN A 372 4.13 -12.86 16.80
CA GLN A 372 5.11 -12.96 15.70
C GLN A 372 5.92 -11.68 15.59
N HIS A 373 5.28 -10.52 15.65
CA HIS A 373 5.99 -9.25 15.56
C HIS A 373 6.98 -9.10 16.72
N ALA A 374 6.61 -9.43 17.95
CA ALA A 374 7.54 -9.41 19.08
C ALA A 374 8.75 -10.36 18.88
N ASP A 375 8.53 -11.54 18.29
CA ASP A 375 9.61 -12.49 17.98
C ASP A 375 10.50 -12.04 16.81
N GLU A 376 9.95 -11.30 15.86
CA GLU A 376 10.66 -10.75 14.70
C GLU A 376 11.33 -9.40 15.01
N THR A 377 10.87 -8.70 16.06
CA THR A 377 11.38 -7.38 16.43
C THR A 377 12.71 -7.56 17.11
N HIS A 378 13.76 -7.00 16.52
CA HIS A 378 15.08 -6.97 17.12
C HIS A 378 15.29 -5.59 17.75
N VAL A 379 15.23 -5.54 19.08
CA VAL A 379 15.44 -4.33 19.88
C VAL A 379 16.87 -4.32 20.38
N TYR A 380 17.58 -3.23 20.13
CA TYR A 380 18.88 -3.00 20.73
C TYR A 380 18.81 -1.81 21.67
N PHE A 381 19.24 -2.06 22.90
CA PHE A 381 19.47 -1.02 23.88
C PHE A 381 20.95 -0.63 23.78
N GLY A 382 21.21 0.48 23.10
CA GLY A 382 22.53 1.07 23.03
C GLY A 382 22.62 2.21 24.03
N ASN A 383 23.32 2.02 25.14
CA ASN A 383 23.57 3.10 26.07
C ASN A 383 24.66 4.02 25.49
N LEU A 384 24.35 5.32 25.38
CA LEU A 384 25.34 6.33 25.04
C LEU A 384 26.10 6.67 26.33
N HIS A 385 27.39 6.32 26.39
CA HIS A 385 28.25 6.71 27.51
C HIS A 385 28.66 8.18 27.36
N ALA A 386 27.78 9.10 27.74
CA ALA A 386 28.13 10.50 27.89
C ALA A 386 28.66 10.74 29.31
N HIS A 387 29.98 10.66 29.50
CA HIS A 387 30.58 11.10 30.76
C HIS A 387 30.54 12.62 30.83
N TYR A 388 29.64 13.16 31.66
CA TYR A 388 29.64 14.58 32.01
C TYR A 388 30.90 14.90 32.82
N ALA A 389 31.91 15.45 32.16
CA ALA A 389 32.92 16.21 32.88
C ALA A 389 32.20 17.42 33.49
N ALA A 390 32.23 17.56 34.81
CA ALA A 390 31.63 18.67 35.55
C ALA A 390 32.36 20.00 35.30
N ASP A 391 32.47 20.45 34.06
CA ASP A 391 32.92 21.79 33.73
C ASP A 391 31.74 22.71 33.38
N ALA A 392 31.92 23.99 33.69
CA ALA A 392 30.89 25.01 33.70
C ALA A 392 30.35 25.43 32.31
N THR A 393 30.68 24.67 31.26
CA THR A 393 30.33 25.02 29.87
C THR A 393 29.09 24.27 29.35
N GLY A 394 28.64 23.21 30.04
CA GLY A 394 27.38 22.51 29.74
C GLY A 394 27.39 21.66 28.46
N VAL A 395 28.55 21.43 27.85
CA VAL A 395 28.68 20.66 26.60
C VAL A 395 28.67 19.15 26.89
N ALA A 396 27.79 18.39 26.22
CA ALA A 396 27.79 16.93 26.30
C ALA A 396 29.01 16.34 25.58
N LEU A 397 29.75 15.45 26.25
CA LEU A 397 30.92 14.76 25.71
C LEU A 397 30.78 13.24 25.89
N ASP A 398 31.23 12.49 24.88
CA ASP A 398 31.46 11.05 24.97
C ASP A 398 32.95 10.83 25.27
N ASP A 399 33.28 9.91 26.19
CA ASP A 399 34.67 9.68 26.59
C ASP A 399 35.43 8.72 25.67
N GLY A 400 34.78 8.25 24.60
CA GLY A 400 35.36 7.37 23.60
C GLY A 400 35.61 5.96 24.12
N LYS A 401 35.06 5.58 25.28
CA LYS A 401 35.27 4.25 25.90
C LYS A 401 34.14 3.28 25.62
N ALA A 402 33.68 3.20 24.37
CA ALA A 402 32.73 2.18 23.98
C ALA A 402 33.33 0.77 24.19
N ILE A 403 32.51 -0.16 24.68
CA ILE A 403 32.85 -1.58 24.81
C ILE A 403 31.82 -2.43 24.07
N ARG A 404 32.25 -3.52 23.43
CA ARG A 404 31.38 -4.47 22.74
C ARG A 404 31.74 -5.91 23.08
N ALA A 405 30.78 -6.83 22.99
CA ALA A 405 31.08 -8.25 23.00
C ALA A 405 31.77 -8.67 21.68
N ASP A 406 32.85 -9.45 21.74
CA ASP A 406 33.45 -10.10 20.58
C ASP A 406 32.66 -11.38 20.18
N ALA A 407 33.13 -12.08 19.14
CA ALA A 407 32.48 -13.30 18.63
C ALA A 407 32.37 -14.44 19.67
N ASN A 408 33.06 -14.34 20.81
CA ASN A 408 33.01 -15.30 21.91
C ASN A 408 32.27 -14.74 23.14
N GLY A 409 31.67 -13.55 23.04
CA GLY A 409 30.96 -12.89 24.13
C GLY A 409 31.85 -12.11 25.10
N VAL A 410 33.14 -11.90 24.78
CA VAL A 410 34.07 -11.16 25.65
C VAL A 410 33.95 -9.66 25.39
N MET A 411 33.75 -8.87 26.44
CA MET A 411 33.69 -7.41 26.32
C MET A 411 35.07 -6.83 26.00
N VAL A 412 35.20 -6.18 24.84
CA VAL A 412 36.42 -5.54 24.34
C VAL A 412 36.17 -4.06 24.02
N PRO A 413 37.15 -3.17 24.26
CA PRO A 413 37.04 -1.76 23.86
C PRO A 413 36.87 -1.60 22.35
N VAL A 414 36.18 -0.53 21.97
CA VAL A 414 35.99 -0.10 20.59
C VAL A 414 36.34 1.38 20.49
N ASP A 415 37.14 1.71 19.48
CA ASP A 415 37.39 3.09 19.12
C ASP A 415 36.14 3.68 18.46
N VAL A 416 35.52 4.63 19.14
CA VAL A 416 34.44 5.48 18.62
C VAL A 416 34.93 6.91 18.67
N GLY A 417 34.46 7.76 17.77
CA GLY A 417 34.82 9.19 17.80
C GLY A 417 34.42 9.85 19.13
N ASN A 418 35.00 11.02 19.41
CA ASN A 418 34.86 11.70 20.71
C ASN A 418 33.62 12.61 20.79
N THR A 419 32.69 12.51 19.84
CA THR A 419 31.44 13.28 19.89
C THR A 419 30.27 12.39 20.30
N PRO A 420 29.26 12.91 21.01
CA PRO A 420 28.04 12.16 21.35
C PRO A 420 27.33 11.53 20.12
N GLY A 421 27.53 12.08 18.93
CA GLY A 421 26.97 11.50 17.69
C GLY A 421 27.74 10.28 17.18
N ASP A 422 29.04 10.17 17.46
CA ASP A 422 29.89 9.12 16.91
C ASP A 422 29.59 7.75 17.55
N ALA A 423 29.36 7.71 18.86
CA ALA A 423 28.94 6.47 19.53
C ALA A 423 27.52 6.06 19.13
N ALA A 424 26.60 7.02 18.97
CA ALA A 424 25.25 6.73 18.46
C ALA A 424 25.30 6.18 17.02
N ARG A 425 26.13 6.77 16.15
CA ARG A 425 26.41 6.27 14.79
C ARG A 425 27.01 4.87 14.85
N TYR A 426 27.99 4.63 15.70
CA TYR A 426 28.63 3.33 15.85
C TYR A 426 27.62 2.26 16.30
N ALA A 427 26.82 2.55 17.33
CA ALA A 427 25.76 1.66 17.79
C ALA A 427 24.77 1.33 16.67
N TYR A 428 24.39 2.32 15.86
CA TYR A 428 23.57 2.13 14.66
C TYR A 428 24.24 1.27 13.58
N GLU A 429 25.51 1.50 13.27
CA GLU A 429 26.22 0.73 12.24
C GLU A 429 26.45 -0.72 12.68
N TYR A 430 26.83 -0.92 13.94
CA TYR A 430 26.99 -2.23 14.54
C TYR A 430 25.68 -3.02 14.51
N ALA A 431 24.60 -2.39 14.97
CA ALA A 431 23.25 -2.88 14.87
C ALA A 431 22.84 -3.30 13.45
N ARG A 432 23.04 -2.41 12.48
CA ARG A 432 22.74 -2.65 11.07
C ARG A 432 23.48 -3.88 10.55
N ASP A 433 24.73 -4.05 10.95
CA ASP A 433 25.64 -5.07 10.42
C ASP A 433 25.44 -6.45 11.09
N GLU A 434 25.01 -6.50 12.36
CA GLU A 434 24.83 -7.75 13.12
C GLU A 434 23.42 -8.37 13.03
N GLY A 435 22.37 -7.59 12.74
CA GLY A 435 21.03 -8.16 12.56
C GLY A 435 19.96 -7.09 12.42
N GLN A 436 19.10 -7.23 11.42
CA GLN A 436 18.05 -6.27 11.01
C GLN A 436 17.23 -5.74 12.20
N MET A 437 17.59 -4.55 12.70
CA MET A 437 16.96 -3.94 13.87
C MET A 437 15.88 -2.94 13.52
N ASP A 438 14.90 -2.84 14.42
CA ASP A 438 13.77 -1.92 14.28
C ASP A 438 13.92 -0.66 15.17
N PHE A 439 14.68 -0.74 16.28
CA PHE A 439 14.70 0.30 17.32
C PHE A 439 16.06 0.47 18.03
N LEU A 440 16.46 1.72 18.31
CA LEU A 440 17.55 2.11 19.22
C LEU A 440 17.07 3.17 20.22
N ALA A 441 17.11 2.86 21.51
CA ALA A 441 17.01 3.90 22.54
C ALA A 441 18.40 4.48 22.79
N LEU A 442 18.55 5.80 22.66
CA LEU A 442 19.71 6.55 23.11
C LEU A 442 19.41 7.10 24.50
N SER A 443 20.12 6.60 25.52
CA SER A 443 20.03 7.10 26.89
C SER A 443 21.39 7.62 27.33
N PRO A 444 21.47 8.77 28.05
CA PRO A 444 22.73 9.20 28.63
C PRO A 444 23.05 8.34 29.86
N HIS A 445 24.22 7.72 29.89
CA HIS A 445 24.72 7.04 31.08
C HIS A 445 25.29 8.08 32.07
N THR A 446 24.64 8.29 33.22
CA THR A 446 25.23 9.08 34.32
C THR A 446 26.04 8.17 35.23
N SER A 447 27.24 8.60 35.65
CA SER A 447 28.07 7.80 36.54
C SER A 447 27.38 7.61 37.89
N ASP A 448 26.85 6.42 38.14
CA ASP A 448 26.28 6.02 39.45
C ASP A 448 27.32 5.41 40.41
N GLU A 449 28.61 5.52 40.10
CA GLU A 449 29.65 5.00 40.98
C GLU A 449 30.08 6.05 42.03
N GLY A 450 29.21 6.26 43.03
CA GLY A 450 29.63 6.75 44.36
C GLY A 450 29.03 8.06 44.88
N SER A 451 27.92 8.56 44.34
CA SER A 451 27.28 9.77 44.88
C SER A 451 26.67 9.52 46.26
N THR A 452 27.24 10.14 47.29
CA THR A 452 26.61 10.32 48.61
C THR A 452 26.18 11.77 48.82
N ASP A 453 25.98 12.53 47.73
CA ASP A 453 25.84 13.98 47.81
C ASP A 453 24.36 14.43 48.00
N PRO A 454 24.06 15.41 48.86
CA PRO A 454 22.69 15.78 49.27
C PRO A 454 21.91 16.63 48.25
N GLY A 455 22.13 16.41 46.95
CA GLY A 455 21.51 17.19 45.89
C GLY A 455 21.23 16.34 44.67
N ASP A 456 20.08 15.67 44.66
CA ASP A 456 19.43 15.10 43.47
C ASP A 456 19.10 16.24 42.49
N ASN A 457 20.12 16.75 41.79
CA ASN A 457 19.91 17.54 40.60
C ASN A 457 19.45 16.60 39.49
N ALA A 458 18.55 17.07 38.62
CA ALA A 458 18.12 16.29 37.47
C ALA A 458 19.34 15.80 36.67
N ASN A 459 19.38 14.49 36.40
CA ASN A 459 20.48 13.80 35.70
C ASN A 459 20.70 14.29 34.25
N MET A 460 19.82 15.15 33.74
CA MET A 460 19.89 15.78 32.42
C MET A 460 19.13 17.12 32.45
N ILE A 461 19.71 18.18 31.86
CA ILE A 461 19.01 19.47 31.65
C ILE A 461 18.29 19.50 30.28
N PRO A 462 17.26 20.34 30.08
CA PRO A 462 16.49 20.39 28.83
C PRO A 462 17.35 20.54 27.56
N GLU A 463 18.39 21.35 27.60
CA GLU A 463 19.30 21.59 26.46
C GLU A 463 20.03 20.31 26.02
N GLN A 464 20.34 19.43 26.97
CA GLN A 464 20.99 18.15 26.70
C GLN A 464 20.01 17.14 26.09
N PHE A 465 18.76 17.14 26.55
CA PHE A 465 17.70 16.34 25.93
C PHE A 465 17.45 16.78 24.48
N GLU A 466 17.43 18.10 24.22
CA GLU A 466 17.33 18.64 22.86
C GLU A 466 18.49 18.18 21.98
N GLN A 467 19.72 18.20 22.50
CA GLN A 467 20.89 17.72 21.77
C GLN A 467 20.79 16.22 21.45
N MET A 468 20.32 15.40 22.40
CA MET A 468 20.09 13.97 22.16
C MET A 468 18.98 13.70 21.14
N ALA A 469 17.91 14.49 21.17
CA ALA A 469 16.85 14.39 20.16
C ALA A 469 17.37 14.70 18.75
N LEU A 470 18.28 15.68 18.62
CA LEU A 470 18.95 15.98 17.35
C LEU A 470 19.85 14.84 16.86
N ILE A 471 20.58 14.18 17.78
CA ILE A 471 21.41 13.01 17.45
C ILE A 471 20.53 11.83 17.00
N ALA A 472 19.45 11.54 17.73
CA ALA A 472 18.50 10.50 17.37
C ALA A 472 17.89 10.76 15.98
N ASP A 473 17.53 12.00 15.68
CA ASP A 473 17.02 12.40 14.37
C ASP A 473 18.07 12.26 13.26
N ASP A 474 19.33 12.63 13.50
CA ASP A 474 20.42 12.46 12.51
C ASP A 474 20.67 10.98 12.19
N VAL A 475 20.75 10.14 13.22
CA VAL A 475 20.93 8.68 13.06
C VAL A 475 19.73 8.09 12.32
N THR A 476 18.51 8.49 12.67
CA THR A 476 17.28 8.02 12.01
C THR A 476 17.25 8.44 10.55
N ARG A 477 17.61 9.68 10.21
CA ARG A 477 17.70 10.18 8.82
C ARG A 477 18.77 9.44 7.99
N GLY A 478 19.85 9.01 8.64
CA GLY A 478 20.90 8.19 8.02
C GLY A 478 20.47 6.73 7.76
N SER A 479 19.44 6.26 8.46
CA SER A 479 18.83 4.95 8.20
C SER A 479 17.93 5.03 6.98
N SER A 480 17.83 3.95 6.19
CA SER A 480 16.95 3.88 5.02
C SER A 480 15.44 3.82 5.37
N GLY A 481 15.03 4.38 6.52
CA GLY A 481 13.65 4.42 7.01
C GLY A 481 13.15 3.15 7.69
N SER A 482 14.03 2.17 7.92
CA SER A 482 13.68 0.89 8.57
C SER A 482 13.96 0.85 10.07
N PHE A 483 14.36 1.98 10.66
CA PHE A 483 14.91 2.05 12.00
C PHE A 483 14.53 3.37 12.67
N VAL A 484 14.21 3.33 13.96
CA VAL A 484 13.90 4.52 14.77
C VAL A 484 14.90 4.64 15.92
N ALA A 485 15.58 5.78 16.02
CA ALA A 485 16.28 6.16 17.24
C ALA A 485 15.40 7.10 18.09
N MET A 486 15.33 6.85 19.40
CA MET A 486 14.60 7.70 20.34
C MET A 486 15.53 8.18 21.46
N ALA A 487 15.44 9.46 21.81
CA ALA A 487 16.02 9.96 23.05
C ALA A 487 15.20 9.41 24.22
N GLY A 488 15.85 8.64 25.09
CA GLY A 488 15.28 8.05 26.29
C GLY A 488 15.93 8.61 27.55
N MET A 489 15.24 8.44 28.68
CA MET A 489 15.81 8.60 30.01
C MET A 489 15.89 7.23 30.66
N GLU A 490 17.08 6.79 31.05
CA GLU A 490 17.25 5.66 31.95
C GLU A 490 17.11 6.19 33.38
N TRP A 491 16.17 5.63 34.14
CA TRP A 491 16.11 5.78 35.58
C TRP A 491 16.82 4.56 36.15
N SER A 492 17.98 4.74 36.78
CA SER A 492 18.64 3.71 37.59
C SER A 492 17.98 3.56 38.96
#